data_AF-A0A6N2MU91-F1
#
_entry.id   AF-A0A6N2MU91-F1
#
_cell.length_a   1.000
_cell.length_b   1.000
_cell.length_c   1.000
_cell.angle_alpha   90.00
_cell.angle_beta   90.00
_cell.angle_gamma   90.00
#
_symmetry.space_group_name_H-M   'P 1'
#
loop_
_entity.id
_entity.type
_entity.pdbx_description
1 polymer ?
#
loop_
_entity_poly.entity_id
_entity_poly.type
_entity_poly.pdbx_seq_one_letter_code
_entity_poly.pdbx_strand_id
1 'polypeptide(L)'
;MKWYSWVILVVHVFAILIFTRGFLLTRTELPYYSHCSDVSQSPCFTSSNTNHSWNTPAVDRLVIIVLDAIRFLISVIIYLLHLFDFVAPSVFFQEKKAWMDKLSVLQKMAFSEGSSAKIFKAIADPPTTSLQRLKGLTTGGLPTFIDVGNSFGAPAIAEDNFIHQLVENGKRVMMMGDDTWIQLFPHHFNKSHPYPSFNVKDLHTVDNGCIEHLFPALYQEDWDVLIAHFLGVDHAGHIFGVDSMPMIEKLEQYNLMLEKVIKVLESQSEPGGLHENTLLLVMGDHGQTLNGDHGGGSAEEVETSIFAMSFKKPPTSIPSELDTSSCKLDLDGKKKCTSSIQQLDFAVTVSALLGIPFPFGS
;
A
#
# COMPACT_ATOMS: atom_id res chain seq x y z
N MET A 1 41.01 -5.81 -42.32
CA MET A 1 40.69 -5.52 -40.90
C MET A 1 39.73 -4.35 -40.65
N LYS A 2 39.22 -3.59 -41.64
CA LYS A 2 38.42 -2.38 -41.35
C LYS A 2 36.90 -2.57 -41.42
N TRP A 3 36.40 -3.50 -42.24
CA TRP A 3 34.96 -3.61 -42.51
C TRP A 3 34.16 -4.22 -41.35
N TYR A 4 34.71 -5.19 -40.62
CA TYR A 4 34.05 -5.79 -39.46
C TYR A 4 33.86 -4.78 -38.32
N SER A 5 34.80 -3.84 -38.13
CA SER A 5 34.66 -2.79 -37.10
C SER A 5 33.51 -1.85 -37.42
N TRP A 6 33.29 -1.53 -38.70
CA TRP A 6 32.14 -0.74 -39.14
C TRP A 6 30.82 -1.49 -38.94
N VAL A 7 30.78 -2.79 -39.26
CA VAL A 7 29.59 -3.61 -39.03
C VAL A 7 29.25 -3.70 -37.53
N ILE A 8 30.25 -3.94 -36.67
CA ILE A 8 30.06 -3.98 -35.22
C ILE A 8 29.54 -2.62 -34.70
N LEU A 9 30.11 -1.51 -35.18
CA LEU A 9 29.66 -0.16 -34.82
C LEU A 9 28.20 0.07 -35.21
N VAL A 10 27.80 -0.28 -36.43
CA VAL A 10 26.42 -0.11 -36.91
C VAL A 10 25.46 -0.97 -36.09
N VAL A 11 25.81 -2.23 -35.79
CA VAL A 11 24.99 -3.10 -34.93
C VAL A 11 24.88 -2.52 -33.52
N HIS A 12 25.95 -1.98 -32.94
CA HIS A 12 25.90 -1.33 -31.63
C HIS A 12 25.02 -0.09 -31.64
N VAL A 13 25.11 0.76 -32.65
CA VAL A 13 24.25 1.95 -32.79
C VAL A 13 22.78 1.54 -32.91
N PHE A 14 22.46 0.54 -33.73
CA PHE A 14 21.10 0.02 -33.82
C PHE A 14 20.61 -0.60 -32.51
N ALA A 15 21.46 -1.36 -31.82
CA ALA A 15 21.12 -1.94 -30.53
C ALA A 15 20.86 -0.84 -29.48
N ILE A 16 21.68 0.21 -29.42
CA ILE A 16 21.47 1.37 -28.54
C ILE A 16 20.18 2.11 -28.91
N LEU A 17 19.87 2.30 -30.19
CA LEU A 17 18.64 2.95 -30.64
C LEU A 17 17.39 2.14 -30.28
N ILE A 18 17.44 0.81 -30.45
CA ILE A 18 16.33 -0.08 -30.04
C ILE A 18 16.21 -0.09 -28.51
N PHE A 19 17.32 -0.18 -27.79
CA PHE A 19 17.35 -0.15 -26.33
C PHE A 19 16.77 1.16 -25.78
N THR A 20 17.23 2.31 -26.27
CA THR A 20 16.74 3.62 -25.81
C THR A 20 15.29 3.92 -26.19
N ARG A 21 14.72 3.26 -27.21
CA ARG A 21 13.31 3.42 -27.62
C ARG A 21 12.35 2.40 -27.04
N GLY A 22 12.80 1.18 -26.75
CA GLY A 22 11.94 0.06 -26.40
C GLY A 22 12.16 -0.52 -25.00
N PHE A 23 13.34 -0.32 -24.40
CA PHE A 23 13.64 -0.86 -23.07
C PHE A 23 13.18 0.06 -21.93
N LEU A 24 13.31 1.37 -22.12
CA LEU A 24 12.82 2.36 -21.17
C LEU A 24 11.36 2.67 -21.50
N LEU A 25 10.44 2.07 -20.74
CA LEU A 25 9.04 2.50 -20.74
C LEU A 25 9.01 4.02 -20.51
N THR A 26 8.40 4.75 -21.43
CA THR A 26 8.15 6.19 -21.33
C THR A 26 6.66 6.37 -21.09
N ARG A 27 6.29 7.03 -20.00
CA ARG A 27 4.92 7.44 -19.73
C ARG A 27 4.85 8.94 -19.92
N THR A 28 3.77 9.40 -20.54
CA THR A 28 3.50 10.84 -20.65
C THR A 28 2.65 11.24 -19.46
N GLU A 29 3.16 12.18 -18.65
CA GLU A 29 2.39 12.76 -17.57
C GLU A 29 1.35 13.74 -18.15
N LEU A 30 0.08 13.52 -17.84
CA LEU A 30 -1.02 14.34 -18.36
C LEU A 30 -1.39 15.43 -17.35
N PRO A 31 -1.55 16.70 -17.79
CA PRO A 31 -1.88 17.81 -16.91
C PRO A 31 -3.40 17.93 -16.66
N TYR A 32 -4.10 16.80 -16.59
CA TYR A 32 -5.54 16.75 -16.41
C TYR A 32 -5.88 16.20 -15.03
N TYR A 33 -6.93 16.76 -14.45
CA TYR A 33 -7.43 16.42 -13.13
C TYR A 33 -8.90 16.07 -13.23
N SER A 34 -9.31 15.01 -12.56
CA SER A 34 -10.71 14.65 -12.49
C SER A 34 -11.45 15.65 -11.59
N HIS A 35 -12.60 16.11 -12.08
CA HIS A 35 -13.49 17.00 -11.36
C HIS A 35 -14.85 16.35 -11.20
N CYS A 36 -15.60 16.75 -10.17
CA CYS A 36 -16.88 16.11 -9.92
C CYS A 36 -17.91 16.24 -11.07
N SER A 37 -17.71 17.24 -11.94
CA SER A 37 -18.52 17.48 -13.14
C SER A 37 -18.34 16.44 -14.25
N ASP A 38 -17.29 15.64 -14.22
CA ASP A 38 -16.92 14.78 -15.35
C ASP A 38 -17.85 13.56 -15.49
N VAL A 39 -18.58 13.22 -14.42
CA VAL A 39 -19.63 12.19 -14.44
C VAL A 39 -21.01 12.86 -14.46
N SER A 40 -21.72 12.69 -15.58
CA SER A 40 -23.03 13.30 -15.83
C SER A 40 -24.15 12.88 -14.87
N GLN A 41 -23.96 11.79 -14.12
CA GLN A 41 -24.88 11.29 -13.09
C GLN A 41 -24.33 11.49 -11.66
N SER A 42 -23.29 12.29 -11.47
CA SER A 42 -22.70 12.47 -10.13
C SER A 42 -23.68 13.22 -9.20
N PRO A 43 -23.78 12.83 -7.92
CA PRO A 43 -24.61 13.52 -6.93
C PRO A 43 -24.26 15.01 -6.74
N CYS A 44 -23.07 15.43 -7.18
CA CYS A 44 -22.56 16.80 -7.05
C CYS A 44 -23.48 17.91 -7.58
N PHE A 45 -24.39 17.60 -8.50
CA PHE A 45 -25.31 18.58 -9.10
C PHE A 45 -26.65 18.71 -8.37
N THR A 46 -26.97 17.86 -7.39
CA THR A 46 -28.34 17.75 -6.84
C THR A 46 -28.58 18.40 -5.48
N SER A 47 -27.57 18.94 -4.78
CA SER A 47 -27.77 19.67 -3.52
C SER A 47 -27.14 21.07 -3.53
N SER A 48 -27.98 22.10 -3.36
CA SER A 48 -27.58 23.49 -3.22
C SER A 48 -27.13 23.85 -1.78
N ASN A 49 -26.96 22.87 -0.90
CA ASN A 49 -26.39 23.03 0.42
C ASN A 49 -25.90 21.67 0.95
N THR A 50 -24.59 21.60 1.20
CA THR A 50 -23.83 20.56 1.91
C THR A 50 -23.51 19.26 1.15
N ASN A 51 -22.21 19.08 0.90
CA ASN A 51 -21.45 17.92 0.40
C ASN A 51 -21.62 17.54 -1.09
N HIS A 52 -20.77 18.15 -1.93
CA HIS A 52 -20.48 17.72 -3.29
C HIS A 52 -19.64 16.43 -3.24
N SER A 53 -20.26 15.26 -3.39
CA SER A 53 -19.54 13.98 -3.48
C SER A 53 -19.74 13.34 -4.86
N TRP A 54 -18.66 12.78 -5.41
CA TRP A 54 -18.62 12.08 -6.70
C TRP A 54 -19.56 10.88 -6.74
N ASN A 55 -19.67 10.21 -5.59
CA ASN A 55 -20.61 9.15 -5.27
C ASN A 55 -20.94 9.19 -3.77
N THR A 56 -21.91 8.38 -3.32
CA THR A 56 -22.19 8.26 -1.89
C THR A 56 -20.99 7.58 -1.20
N PRO A 57 -20.35 8.20 -0.20
CA PRO A 57 -19.23 7.59 0.50
C PRO A 57 -19.68 6.34 1.24
N ALA A 58 -18.91 5.25 1.10
CA ALA A 58 -19.09 4.03 1.86
C ALA A 58 -18.43 4.14 3.26
N VAL A 59 -17.36 4.94 3.36
CA VAL A 59 -16.56 5.13 4.58
C VAL A 59 -16.39 6.62 4.86
N ASP A 60 -16.43 7.01 6.13
CA ASP A 60 -16.32 8.42 6.53
C ASP A 60 -14.87 8.78 6.87
N ARG A 61 -14.13 7.83 7.44
CA ARG A 61 -12.72 7.98 7.81
C ARG A 61 -11.88 6.81 7.32
N LEU A 62 -10.61 7.11 7.07
CA LEU A 62 -9.64 6.13 6.60
C LEU A 62 -8.35 6.20 7.42
N VAL A 63 -7.90 5.06 7.91
CA VAL A 63 -6.59 4.88 8.52
C VAL A 63 -5.78 3.97 7.61
N ILE A 64 -4.69 4.49 7.05
CA ILE A 64 -3.74 3.76 6.19
C ILE A 64 -2.44 3.58 6.97
N ILE A 65 -2.10 2.32 7.24
CA ILE A 65 -0.80 1.94 7.79
C ILE A 65 -0.03 1.28 6.66
N VAL A 66 1.02 1.95 6.20
CA VAL A 66 1.95 1.39 5.22
C VAL A 66 3.14 0.81 5.98
N LEU A 67 3.46 -0.45 5.68
CA LEU A 67 4.58 -1.17 6.25
C LEU A 67 5.56 -1.47 5.11
N ASP A 68 6.66 -0.72 5.05
CA ASP A 68 7.64 -0.83 3.97
C ASP A 68 8.19 -2.27 3.87
N ALA A 69 8.23 -2.79 2.64
CA ALA A 69 8.76 -4.09 2.27
C ALA A 69 8.12 -5.31 2.98
N ILE A 70 6.82 -5.28 3.30
CA ILE A 70 6.12 -6.46 3.83
C ILE A 70 5.89 -7.53 2.74
N ARG A 71 6.36 -8.75 3.02
CA ARG A 71 6.20 -9.93 2.15
C ARG A 71 4.84 -10.63 2.33
N PHE A 72 4.20 -10.98 1.21
CA PHE A 72 3.05 -11.89 1.14
C PHE A 72 3.13 -12.75 -0.13
N LEU A 73 3.49 -14.01 0.01
CA LEU A 73 3.75 -15.01 -1.02
C LEU A 73 3.14 -16.37 -0.61
N ILE A 74 1.88 -16.56 -0.99
CA ILE A 74 1.27 -17.90 -0.99
C ILE A 74 1.62 -18.56 -2.33
N SER A 75 2.83 -19.12 -2.48
CA SER A 75 3.15 -19.92 -3.67
C SER A 75 2.78 -21.38 -3.47
N VAL A 76 1.90 -21.88 -4.36
CA VAL A 76 1.53 -23.30 -4.48
C VAL A 76 2.25 -23.86 -5.70
N ILE A 77 3.45 -24.39 -5.51
CA ILE A 77 3.95 -25.50 -6.33
C ILE A 77 4.61 -26.49 -5.37
N ILE A 78 3.93 -27.62 -5.16
CA ILE A 78 4.30 -28.71 -4.23
C ILE A 78 5.65 -29.37 -4.58
N TYR A 79 6.36 -28.95 -5.63
CA TYR A 79 7.62 -29.59 -6.01
C TYR A 79 8.79 -28.69 -6.38
N LEU A 80 8.68 -27.35 -6.39
CA LEU A 80 9.84 -26.47 -6.58
C LEU A 80 9.56 -25.06 -6.05
N LEU A 81 10.49 -24.58 -5.20
CA LEU A 81 10.66 -23.24 -4.60
C LEU A 81 10.08 -23.02 -3.19
N HIS A 82 11.01 -22.98 -2.23
CA HIS A 82 10.86 -22.60 -0.82
C HIS A 82 10.84 -21.08 -0.66
N LEU A 83 9.69 -20.39 -0.71
CA LEU A 83 9.65 -18.92 -0.50
C LEU A 83 8.45 -18.53 0.39
N PHE A 84 8.69 -17.57 1.31
CA PHE A 84 8.16 -17.51 2.70
C PHE A 84 7.50 -16.17 3.07
N ASP A 85 6.63 -16.11 4.12
CA ASP A 85 5.72 -14.96 4.38
C ASP A 85 5.60 -14.42 5.81
N PHE A 86 5.42 -13.10 5.94
CA PHE A 86 5.12 -12.42 7.22
C PHE A 86 3.63 -12.47 7.60
N VAL A 87 2.75 -12.44 6.59
CA VAL A 87 1.29 -12.27 6.78
C VAL A 87 0.51 -13.56 6.51
N ALA A 88 0.95 -14.43 5.60
CA ALA A 88 0.22 -15.67 5.31
C ALA A 88 0.35 -16.70 6.46
N PRO A 89 -0.73 -17.43 6.80
CA PRO A 89 -0.72 -18.42 7.88
C PRO A 89 0.30 -19.54 7.67
N SER A 90 1.15 -19.83 8.68
CA SER A 90 2.16 -20.89 8.57
C SER A 90 1.56 -22.30 8.50
N VAL A 91 0.27 -22.43 8.81
CA VAL A 91 -0.51 -23.68 8.76
C VAL A 91 -0.74 -24.19 7.33
N PHE A 92 -0.21 -23.52 6.30
CA PHE A 92 -0.16 -24.06 4.95
C PHE A 92 1.15 -24.81 4.66
N PHE A 93 2.09 -24.93 5.62
CA PHE A 93 3.46 -25.40 5.36
C PHE A 93 3.93 -26.53 6.29
N GLN A 94 4.91 -27.32 5.81
CA GLN A 94 5.55 -28.42 6.56
C GLN A 94 6.60 -27.95 7.58
N GLU A 95 7.31 -26.84 7.31
CA GLU A 95 8.30 -26.25 8.23
C GLU A 95 8.00 -24.78 8.51
N LYS A 96 7.84 -24.43 9.80
CA LYS A 96 7.65 -23.05 10.25
C LYS A 96 9.00 -22.35 10.42
N LYS A 97 9.22 -21.25 9.68
CA LYS A 97 10.39 -20.36 9.86
C LYS A 97 10.12 -19.30 10.92
N ALA A 98 11.18 -18.70 11.47
CA ALA A 98 11.10 -17.85 12.65
C ALA A 98 10.35 -16.51 12.42
N TRP A 99 10.37 -15.98 11.19
CA TRP A 99 9.68 -14.74 10.82
C TRP A 99 8.22 -14.93 10.34
N MET A 100 7.76 -16.19 10.23
CA MET A 100 6.39 -16.48 9.80
C MET A 100 5.36 -16.26 10.92
N ASP A 101 4.13 -15.90 10.52
CA ASP A 101 2.99 -15.61 11.42
C ASP A 101 3.23 -14.52 12.46
N LYS A 102 4.17 -13.62 12.22
CA LYS A 102 4.47 -12.57 13.20
C LYS A 102 3.39 -11.50 13.26
N LEU A 103 2.65 -11.28 12.17
CA LEU A 103 1.47 -10.40 12.12
C LEU A 103 0.16 -11.16 12.39
N SER A 104 0.17 -11.96 13.46
CA SER A 104 -0.94 -12.85 13.84
C SER A 104 -2.29 -12.15 14.05
N VAL A 105 -2.28 -10.87 14.46
CA VAL A 105 -3.50 -10.08 14.64
C VAL A 105 -4.28 -9.94 13.34
N LEU A 106 -3.61 -9.71 12.20
CA LEU A 106 -4.27 -9.56 10.91
C LEU A 106 -4.96 -10.86 10.49
N GLN A 107 -4.28 -12.00 10.68
CA GLN A 107 -4.87 -13.31 10.41
C GLN A 107 -6.06 -13.60 11.33
N LYS A 108 -5.91 -13.32 12.64
CA LYS A 108 -6.98 -13.53 13.63
C LYS A 108 -8.22 -12.74 13.26
N MET A 109 -8.06 -11.47 12.88
CA MET A 109 -9.20 -10.63 12.49
C MET A 109 -9.81 -11.09 11.16
N ALA A 110 -9.01 -11.38 10.15
CA ALA A 110 -9.50 -11.75 8.81
C ALA A 110 -10.22 -13.12 8.76
N PHE A 111 -9.84 -14.05 9.63
CA PHE A 111 -10.40 -15.41 9.66
C PHE A 111 -11.37 -15.65 10.83
N SER A 112 -11.74 -14.60 11.57
CA SER A 112 -12.78 -14.66 12.60
C SER A 112 -14.18 -14.67 11.97
N GLU A 113 -15.08 -15.50 12.51
CA GLU A 113 -16.46 -15.60 12.04
C GLU A 113 -17.22 -14.27 12.25
N GLY A 114 -17.92 -13.82 11.21
CA GLY A 114 -18.66 -12.54 11.23
C GLY A 114 -17.79 -11.29 11.13
N SER A 115 -16.48 -11.43 10.97
CA SER A 115 -15.56 -10.31 10.81
C SER A 115 -15.74 -9.60 9.46
N SER A 116 -15.62 -8.28 9.48
CA SER A 116 -15.53 -7.44 8.27
C SER A 116 -14.14 -7.45 7.64
N ALA A 117 -13.15 -8.03 8.32
CA ALA A 117 -11.76 -7.98 7.91
C ALA A 117 -11.46 -8.95 6.76
N LYS A 118 -10.64 -8.51 5.80
CA LYS A 118 -10.20 -9.28 4.63
C LYS A 118 -8.72 -9.06 4.37
N ILE A 119 -8.06 -10.11 3.86
CA ILE A 119 -6.68 -10.04 3.37
C ILE A 119 -6.69 -10.26 1.86
N PHE A 120 -6.00 -9.37 1.16
CA PHE A 120 -5.76 -9.39 -0.26
C PHE A 120 -4.28 -9.57 -0.52
N LYS A 121 -3.94 -10.46 -1.46
CA LYS A 121 -2.65 -10.44 -2.15
C LYS A 121 -2.60 -9.18 -3.00
N ALA A 122 -1.69 -8.26 -2.70
CA ALA A 122 -1.48 -7.05 -3.47
C ALA A 122 -0.27 -7.24 -4.39
N ILE A 123 -0.47 -7.00 -5.69
CA ILE A 123 0.59 -7.12 -6.69
C ILE A 123 1.09 -5.73 -7.05
N ALA A 124 2.37 -5.47 -6.80
CA ALA A 124 3.07 -4.24 -7.10
C ALA A 124 3.79 -4.34 -8.45
N ASP A 125 3.63 -3.36 -9.33
CA ASP A 125 4.43 -3.29 -10.55
C ASP A 125 5.90 -2.89 -10.25
N PRO A 126 6.90 -3.44 -10.96
CA PRO A 126 8.27 -2.93 -10.87
C PRO A 126 8.38 -1.53 -11.50
N PRO A 127 9.31 -0.68 -11.04
CA PRO A 127 10.27 -0.90 -9.95
C PRO A 127 9.65 -0.84 -8.56
N THR A 128 10.04 -1.80 -7.71
CA THR A 128 9.59 -2.00 -6.33
C THR A 128 10.41 -1.19 -5.33
N THR A 129 10.57 0.11 -5.58
CA THR A 129 11.16 1.06 -4.62
C THR A 129 10.05 1.90 -3.99
N SER A 130 10.15 2.26 -2.71
CA SER A 130 9.08 2.94 -1.96
C SER A 130 8.54 4.17 -2.70
N LEU A 131 9.40 5.09 -3.15
CA LEU A 131 8.98 6.28 -3.92
C LEU A 131 8.11 5.93 -5.14
N GLN A 132 8.56 4.96 -5.94
CA GLN A 132 7.86 4.56 -7.16
C GLN A 132 6.54 3.85 -6.85
N ARG A 133 6.47 3.13 -5.73
CA ARG A 133 5.23 2.48 -5.28
C ARG A 133 4.25 3.48 -4.70
N LEU A 134 4.71 4.47 -3.93
CA LEU A 134 3.87 5.58 -3.50
C LEU A 134 3.29 6.36 -4.70
N LYS A 135 4.10 6.67 -5.73
CA LYS A 135 3.61 7.29 -6.97
C LYS A 135 2.55 6.41 -7.67
N GLY A 136 2.83 5.11 -7.84
CA GLY A 136 1.90 4.18 -8.49
C GLY A 136 0.58 4.01 -7.73
N LEU A 137 0.66 3.80 -6.41
CA LEU A 137 -0.50 3.64 -5.51
C LEU A 137 -1.42 4.85 -5.53
N THR A 138 -0.86 6.06 -5.59
CA THR A 138 -1.63 7.30 -5.49
C THR A 138 -2.13 7.82 -6.85
N THR A 139 -1.42 7.55 -7.94
CA THR A 139 -1.83 7.98 -9.29
C THR A 139 -2.65 6.92 -10.03
N GLY A 140 -2.57 5.66 -9.61
CA GLY A 140 -3.12 4.50 -10.30
C GLY A 140 -2.43 4.15 -11.63
N GLY A 141 -1.35 4.87 -11.98
CA GLY A 141 -0.65 4.65 -13.24
C GLY A 141 0.67 3.87 -13.07
N LEU A 142 1.10 3.24 -14.17
CA LEU A 142 2.33 2.45 -14.18
C LEU A 142 3.56 3.34 -13.89
N PRO A 143 4.49 2.87 -13.03
CA PRO A 143 5.78 3.52 -12.84
C PRO A 143 6.66 3.35 -14.08
N THR A 144 7.62 4.25 -14.29
CA THR A 144 8.58 4.11 -15.40
C THR A 144 10.03 4.17 -14.94
N PHE A 145 10.91 3.44 -15.63
CA PHE A 145 12.34 3.43 -15.31
C PHE A 145 13.03 4.78 -15.50
N ILE A 146 12.49 5.66 -16.35
CA ILE A 146 13.00 7.04 -16.51
C ILE A 146 12.71 7.86 -15.26
N ASP A 147 11.58 7.63 -14.59
CA ASP A 147 11.25 8.30 -13.34
C ASP A 147 12.23 7.92 -12.22
N VAL A 148 12.83 6.71 -12.25
CA VAL A 148 13.88 6.29 -11.28
C VAL A 148 15.12 7.17 -11.38
N GLY A 149 15.54 7.55 -12.60
CA GLY A 149 16.68 8.45 -12.80
C GLY A 149 16.45 9.85 -12.21
N ASN A 150 15.20 10.31 -12.21
CA ASN A 150 14.79 11.58 -11.59
C ASN A 150 14.47 11.43 -10.09
N SER A 151 14.35 10.20 -9.57
CA SER A 151 13.95 9.90 -8.19
C SER A 151 15.03 10.18 -7.14
N PHE A 152 16.29 10.39 -7.54
CA PHE A 152 17.37 10.73 -6.61
C PHE A 152 17.21 12.10 -5.91
N GLY A 153 16.17 12.87 -6.26
CA GLY A 153 15.76 14.07 -5.54
C GLY A 153 14.24 14.22 -5.36
N ALA A 154 13.47 13.12 -5.54
CA ALA A 154 12.01 13.03 -5.43
C ALA A 154 11.24 14.32 -5.83
N PRO A 155 11.11 14.61 -7.13
CA PRO A 155 10.29 15.73 -7.57
C PRO A 155 8.83 15.52 -7.15
N ALA A 156 8.17 16.60 -6.74
CA ALA A 156 6.74 16.59 -6.45
C ALA A 156 5.94 16.04 -7.63
N ILE A 157 4.91 15.24 -7.33
CA ILE A 157 4.02 14.69 -8.36
C ILE A 157 3.15 15.82 -8.89
N ALA A 158 3.24 16.06 -10.20
CA ALA A 158 2.45 17.07 -10.90
C ALA A 158 1.17 16.49 -11.54
N GLU A 159 1.03 15.17 -11.60
CA GLU A 159 -0.18 14.52 -12.11
C GLU A 159 -1.30 14.52 -11.05
N ASP A 160 -2.53 14.34 -11.53
CA ASP A 160 -3.66 14.03 -10.66
C ASP A 160 -3.40 12.74 -9.87
N ASN A 161 -3.75 12.78 -8.59
CA ASN A 161 -3.45 11.71 -7.65
C ASN A 161 -4.44 11.73 -6.47
N PHE A 162 -4.50 10.60 -5.77
CA PHE A 162 -5.41 10.39 -4.65
C PHE A 162 -5.25 11.45 -3.55
N ILE A 163 -4.01 11.84 -3.20
CA ILE A 163 -3.77 12.82 -2.14
C ILE A 163 -4.25 14.22 -2.56
N HIS A 164 -4.04 14.58 -3.82
CA HIS A 164 -4.61 15.81 -4.39
C HIS A 164 -6.14 15.79 -4.35
N GLN A 165 -6.78 14.70 -4.79
CA GLN A 165 -8.22 14.55 -4.78
C GLN A 165 -8.82 14.60 -3.36
N LEU A 166 -8.12 14.11 -2.35
CA LEU A 166 -8.54 14.27 -0.95
C LEU A 166 -8.64 15.76 -0.58
N VAL A 167 -7.57 16.52 -0.83
CA VAL A 167 -7.47 17.92 -0.43
C VAL A 167 -8.46 18.80 -1.18
N GLU A 168 -8.57 18.64 -2.50
CA GLU A 168 -9.52 19.40 -3.33
C GLU A 168 -10.98 19.14 -2.94
N ASN A 169 -11.28 17.95 -2.41
CA ASN A 169 -12.61 17.60 -1.90
C ASN A 169 -12.76 17.84 -0.38
N GLY A 170 -11.91 18.70 0.18
CA GLY A 170 -12.02 19.21 1.55
C GLY A 170 -11.71 18.19 2.65
N LYS A 171 -11.09 17.05 2.33
CA LYS A 171 -10.66 16.06 3.32
C LYS A 171 -9.40 16.53 4.01
N ARG A 172 -9.33 16.33 5.32
CA ARG A 172 -8.17 16.64 6.14
C ARG A 172 -7.26 15.42 6.20
N VAL A 173 -6.02 15.57 5.73
CA VAL A 173 -5.04 14.49 5.64
C VAL A 173 -3.94 14.70 6.68
N MET A 174 -3.73 13.69 7.53
CA MET A 174 -2.63 13.62 8.49
C MET A 174 -1.63 12.56 8.06
N MET A 175 -0.35 12.93 7.98
CA MET A 175 0.75 12.04 7.57
C MET A 175 1.79 11.91 8.69
N MET A 176 2.35 10.72 8.88
CA MET A 176 3.50 10.48 9.76
C MET A 176 4.39 9.37 9.21
N GLY A 177 5.70 9.46 9.48
CA GLY A 177 6.67 8.46 9.05
C GLY A 177 7.56 8.93 7.91
N ASP A 178 7.83 8.05 6.95
CA ASP A 178 8.68 8.28 5.78
C ASP A 178 8.46 9.65 5.11
N ASP A 179 9.50 10.48 5.10
CA ASP A 179 9.49 11.82 4.50
C ASP A 179 9.33 11.85 2.98
N THR A 180 9.42 10.71 2.29
CA THR A 180 9.12 10.61 0.85
C THR A 180 7.72 11.14 0.53
N TRP A 181 6.74 10.97 1.42
CA TRP A 181 5.39 11.52 1.25
C TRP A 181 5.37 13.05 1.14
N ILE A 182 6.15 13.77 1.97
CA ILE A 182 6.17 15.25 1.90
C ILE A 182 6.95 15.76 0.69
N GLN A 183 7.87 14.95 0.16
CA GLN A 183 8.60 15.25 -1.07
C GLN A 183 7.68 15.09 -2.30
N LEU A 184 6.89 14.02 -2.34
CA LEU A 184 5.95 13.72 -3.43
C LEU A 184 4.71 14.62 -3.43
N PHE A 185 4.17 14.95 -2.25
CA PHE A 185 2.92 15.71 -2.09
C PHE A 185 3.11 16.96 -1.22
N PRO A 186 3.98 17.90 -1.62
CA PRO A 186 4.22 19.10 -0.84
C PRO A 186 2.92 19.88 -0.64
N HIS A 187 2.70 20.38 0.58
CA HIS A 187 1.53 21.19 0.97
C HIS A 187 0.16 20.49 0.96
N HIS A 188 0.09 19.16 0.77
CA HIS A 188 -1.19 18.44 0.75
C HIS A 188 -1.61 17.87 2.12
N PHE A 189 -0.76 17.98 3.15
CA PHE A 189 -1.06 17.48 4.49
C PHE A 189 -1.42 18.62 5.45
N ASN A 190 -2.58 18.51 6.12
CA ASN A 190 -2.98 19.47 7.16
C ASN A 190 -2.04 19.40 8.36
N LYS A 191 -1.54 18.20 8.65
CA LYS A 191 -0.56 17.93 9.70
C LYS A 191 0.36 16.82 9.23
N SER A 192 1.66 17.01 9.39
CA SER A 192 2.67 16.03 9.00
C SER A 192 3.73 15.86 10.07
N HIS A 193 4.14 14.61 10.31
CA HIS A 193 5.26 14.24 11.18
C HIS A 193 6.28 13.41 10.39
N PRO A 194 7.05 14.04 9.48
CA PRO A 194 8.00 13.36 8.60
C PRO A 194 9.29 12.99 9.35
N TYR A 195 9.86 11.85 8.99
CA TYR A 195 11.14 11.35 9.48
C TYR A 195 12.06 10.97 8.31
N PRO A 196 13.38 11.21 8.41
CA PRO A 196 14.32 10.89 7.34
C PRO A 196 14.32 9.39 6.99
N SER A 197 14.08 9.06 5.72
CA SER A 197 13.96 7.68 5.23
C SER A 197 15.29 7.03 4.81
N PHE A 198 16.27 7.79 4.33
CA PHE A 198 17.48 7.21 3.71
C PHE A 198 18.47 6.52 4.68
N ASN A 199 18.28 6.63 6.00
CA ASN A 199 19.18 5.99 6.96
C ASN A 199 18.74 4.55 7.26
N VAL A 200 19.08 3.62 6.38
CA VAL A 200 18.75 2.19 6.51
C VAL A 200 19.28 1.51 7.80
N LYS A 201 20.21 2.13 8.53
CA LYS A 201 20.68 1.61 9.83
C LYS A 201 19.75 1.96 10.98
N ASP A 202 18.83 2.89 10.78
CA ASP A 202 17.86 3.27 11.78
C ASP A 202 16.62 2.38 11.69
N LEU A 203 16.52 1.43 12.61
CA LEU A 203 15.34 0.57 12.68
C LEU A 203 14.19 1.21 13.47
N HIS A 204 14.39 2.28 14.24
CA HIS A 204 13.50 2.60 15.35
C HIS A 204 12.93 4.02 15.34
N THR A 205 13.69 5.04 14.93
CA THR A 205 13.24 6.44 15.09
C THR A 205 11.95 6.68 14.33
N VAL A 206 11.88 6.24 13.08
CA VAL A 206 10.71 6.41 12.20
C VAL A 206 9.50 5.67 12.78
N ASP A 207 9.66 4.38 13.08
CA ASP A 207 8.56 3.54 13.61
C ASP A 207 8.04 4.05 14.96
N ASN A 208 8.95 4.43 15.87
CA ASN A 208 8.56 4.96 17.18
C ASN A 208 7.88 6.32 17.04
N GLY A 209 8.35 7.16 16.12
CA GLY A 209 7.72 8.43 15.78
C GLY A 209 6.32 8.26 15.21
N CYS A 210 6.12 7.28 14.32
CA CYS A 210 4.78 6.88 13.86
C CYS A 210 3.89 6.48 15.04
N ILE A 211 4.37 5.61 15.93
CA ILE A 211 3.61 5.15 17.11
C ILE A 211 3.25 6.32 18.05
N GLU A 212 4.20 7.22 18.30
CA GLU A 212 4.04 8.37 19.18
C GLU A 212 2.91 9.30 18.71
N HIS A 213 2.78 9.50 17.40
CA HIS A 213 1.76 10.40 16.82
C HIS A 213 0.46 9.67 16.44
N LEU A 214 0.52 8.39 16.05
CA LEU A 214 -0.63 7.61 15.63
C LEU A 214 -1.62 7.42 16.77
N PHE A 215 -1.17 6.95 17.94
CA PHE A 215 -2.11 6.63 19.02
C PHE A 215 -2.90 7.83 19.54
N PRO A 216 -2.30 9.02 19.79
CA PRO A 216 -3.07 10.20 20.13
C PRO A 216 -4.04 10.63 19.02
N ALA A 217 -3.64 10.53 17.75
CA ALA A 217 -4.47 10.93 16.62
C ALA A 217 -5.76 10.08 16.50
N LEU A 218 -5.73 8.80 16.88
CA LEU A 218 -6.92 7.93 16.92
C LEU A 218 -8.01 8.39 17.91
N TYR A 219 -7.76 9.41 18.72
CA TYR A 219 -8.77 10.01 19.61
C TYR A 219 -9.17 11.44 19.19
N GLN A 220 -8.73 11.88 18.00
CA GLN A 220 -8.93 13.23 17.50
C GLN A 220 -9.92 13.27 16.33
N GLU A 221 -10.58 14.42 16.18
CA GLU A 221 -11.54 14.69 15.10
C GLU A 221 -10.97 15.59 13.99
N ASP A 222 -9.70 15.94 14.06
CA ASP A 222 -9.04 16.92 13.18
C ASP A 222 -8.51 16.34 11.86
N TRP A 223 -8.84 15.08 11.55
CA TRP A 223 -8.47 14.37 10.33
C TRP A 223 -9.62 13.52 9.79
N ASP A 224 -9.60 13.30 8.47
CA ASP A 224 -10.50 12.39 7.75
C ASP A 224 -9.74 11.20 7.15
N VAL A 225 -8.48 11.42 6.75
CA VAL A 225 -7.53 10.39 6.33
C VAL A 225 -6.24 10.48 7.14
N LEU A 226 -5.83 9.38 7.76
CA LEU A 226 -4.58 9.24 8.48
C LEU A 226 -3.66 8.26 7.73
N ILE A 227 -2.41 8.67 7.49
CA ILE A 227 -1.38 7.84 6.85
C ILE A 227 -0.18 7.71 7.80
N ALA A 228 0.19 6.49 8.15
CA ALA A 228 1.39 6.18 8.92
C ALA A 228 2.29 5.21 8.13
N HIS A 229 3.48 5.65 7.73
CA HIS A 229 4.42 4.85 6.93
C HIS A 229 5.62 4.41 7.78
N PHE A 230 5.69 3.11 8.07
CA PHE A 230 6.73 2.47 8.88
C PHE A 230 7.83 1.88 8.00
N LEU A 231 9.10 1.99 8.41
CA LEU A 231 10.28 1.61 7.61
C LEU A 231 11.11 0.47 8.22
N GLY A 232 10.91 0.16 9.50
CA GLY A 232 11.82 -0.72 10.24
C GLY A 232 11.97 -2.15 9.68
N VAL A 233 10.95 -2.69 8.98
CA VAL A 233 11.03 -4.00 8.32
C VAL A 233 11.94 -3.95 7.08
N ASP A 234 11.78 -2.97 6.21
CA ASP A 234 12.67 -2.77 5.06
C ASP A 234 14.13 -2.57 5.51
N HIS A 235 14.33 -1.66 6.47
CA HIS A 235 15.65 -1.37 7.01
C HIS A 235 16.29 -2.61 7.68
N ALA A 236 15.51 -3.42 8.41
CA ALA A 236 16.00 -4.66 8.99
C ALA A 236 16.37 -5.68 7.89
N GLY A 237 15.59 -5.73 6.82
CA GLY A 237 15.88 -6.49 5.60
C GLY A 237 17.25 -6.17 5.04
N HIS A 238 17.50 -4.90 4.69
CA HIS A 238 18.77 -4.44 4.09
C HIS A 238 20.00 -4.72 4.96
N ILE A 239 19.87 -4.55 6.28
CA ILE A 239 21.03 -4.61 7.18
C ILE A 239 21.30 -6.04 7.67
N PHE A 240 20.26 -6.82 7.94
CA PHE A 240 20.37 -8.10 8.63
C PHE A 240 19.77 -9.28 7.86
N GLY A 241 19.03 -9.03 6.77
CA GLY A 241 18.22 -10.03 6.09
C GLY A 241 16.94 -10.38 6.84
N VAL A 242 16.05 -11.08 6.14
CA VAL A 242 14.74 -11.51 6.65
C VAL A 242 14.86 -12.57 7.75
N ASP A 243 15.82 -13.49 7.63
CA ASP A 243 16.11 -14.50 8.66
C ASP A 243 17.04 -13.92 9.75
N SER A 244 16.52 -12.96 10.51
CA SER A 244 17.29 -12.28 11.54
C SER A 244 16.45 -11.93 12.77
N MET A 245 17.10 -11.83 13.92
CA MET A 245 16.44 -11.40 15.16
C MET A 245 15.86 -9.98 15.05
N PRO A 246 16.55 -8.98 14.46
CA PRO A 246 15.99 -7.65 14.26
C PRO A 246 14.70 -7.66 13.42
N MET A 247 14.63 -8.47 12.36
CA MET A 247 13.40 -8.63 11.57
C MET A 247 12.24 -9.15 12.42
N ILE A 248 12.50 -10.17 13.25
CA ILE A 248 11.47 -10.74 14.14
C ILE A 248 10.98 -9.70 15.14
N GLU A 249 11.88 -8.95 15.78
CA GLU A 249 11.53 -7.91 16.76
C GLU A 249 10.69 -6.79 16.12
N LYS A 250 11.03 -6.38 14.89
CA LYS A 250 10.25 -5.40 14.11
C LYS A 250 8.84 -5.89 13.81
N LEU A 251 8.69 -7.13 13.34
CA LEU A 251 7.38 -7.70 13.05
C LEU A 251 6.52 -7.86 14.33
N GLU A 252 7.14 -8.21 15.46
CA GLU A 252 6.46 -8.27 16.76
C GLU A 252 6.02 -6.88 17.24
N GLN A 253 6.86 -5.86 17.07
CA GLN A 253 6.50 -4.46 17.34
C GLN A 253 5.28 -4.05 16.51
N TYR A 254 5.27 -4.37 15.21
CA TYR A 254 4.16 -4.06 14.31
C TYR A 254 2.88 -4.78 14.73
N ASN A 255 2.95 -6.07 15.07
CA ASN A 255 1.78 -6.82 15.54
C ASN A 255 1.18 -6.19 16.80
N LEU A 256 2.01 -5.87 17.81
CA LEU A 256 1.56 -5.23 19.06
C LEU A 256 0.97 -3.83 18.82
N MET A 257 1.54 -3.07 17.88
CA MET A 257 1.02 -1.77 17.48
C MET A 257 -0.35 -1.92 16.81
N LEU A 258 -0.49 -2.85 15.85
CA LEU A 258 -1.73 -3.12 15.14
C LEU A 258 -2.85 -3.61 16.07
N GLU A 259 -2.54 -4.47 17.03
CA GLU A 259 -3.48 -4.88 18.08
C GLU A 259 -4.05 -3.69 18.85
N LYS A 260 -3.20 -2.72 19.19
CA LYS A 260 -3.63 -1.50 19.87
C LYS A 260 -4.48 -0.62 18.96
N VAL A 261 -4.06 -0.41 17.70
CA VAL A 261 -4.85 0.37 16.72
C VAL A 261 -6.25 -0.21 16.57
N ILE A 262 -6.35 -1.51 16.28
CA ILE A 262 -7.64 -2.21 16.11
C ILE A 262 -8.49 -2.05 17.37
N LYS A 263 -7.92 -2.28 18.56
CA LYS A 263 -8.64 -2.13 19.83
C LYS A 263 -9.19 -0.71 20.03
N VAL A 264 -8.42 0.33 19.68
CA VAL A 264 -8.87 1.72 19.80
C VAL A 264 -10.01 2.01 18.83
N LEU A 265 -9.88 1.58 17.57
CA LEU A 265 -10.91 1.74 16.55
C LEU A 265 -12.21 1.02 16.95
N GLU A 266 -12.13 -0.24 17.38
CA GLU A 266 -13.30 -1.02 17.86
C GLU A 266 -13.98 -0.36 19.06
N SER A 267 -13.20 0.13 20.03
CA SER A 267 -13.74 0.72 21.26
C SER A 267 -14.55 2.00 21.04
N GLN A 268 -14.40 2.63 19.88
CA GLN A 268 -15.07 3.87 19.49
C GLN A 268 -15.95 3.69 18.25
N SER A 269 -16.30 2.45 17.88
CA SER A 269 -17.10 2.15 16.68
C SER A 269 -18.59 1.91 16.92
N GLU A 270 -19.07 2.13 18.15
CA GLU A 270 -20.50 2.11 18.44
C GLU A 270 -21.22 3.26 17.73
N PRO A 271 -22.54 3.17 17.49
CA PRO A 271 -23.30 4.22 16.81
C PRO A 271 -23.12 5.60 17.47
N GLY A 272 -22.75 6.61 16.67
CA GLY A 272 -22.37 7.95 17.14
C GLY A 272 -20.94 8.08 17.68
N GLY A 273 -20.15 7.00 17.67
CA GLY A 273 -18.75 6.99 18.05
C GLY A 273 -17.82 7.51 16.95
N LEU A 274 -16.64 7.97 17.35
CA LEU A 274 -15.63 8.55 16.46
C LEU A 274 -15.28 7.67 15.26
N HIS A 275 -15.31 6.35 15.46
CA HIS A 275 -14.92 5.35 14.47
C HIS A 275 -16.10 4.47 14.01
N GLU A 276 -17.35 4.97 14.14
CA GLU A 276 -18.54 4.25 13.69
C GLU A 276 -18.43 3.77 12.24
N ASN A 277 -17.84 4.57 11.34
CA ASN A 277 -17.67 4.24 9.93
C ASN A 277 -16.23 4.50 9.45
N THR A 278 -15.26 3.94 10.18
CA THR A 278 -13.84 3.97 9.79
C THR A 278 -13.45 2.70 9.03
N LEU A 279 -12.59 2.85 8.03
CA LEU A 279 -11.87 1.75 7.38
C LEU A 279 -10.39 1.79 7.81
N LEU A 280 -9.87 0.65 8.27
CA LEU A 280 -8.44 0.44 8.46
C LEU A 280 -7.89 -0.33 7.26
N LEU A 281 -6.87 0.23 6.63
CA LEU A 281 -6.03 -0.43 5.65
C LEU A 281 -4.63 -0.61 6.24
N VAL A 282 -4.12 -1.84 6.24
CA VAL A 282 -2.73 -2.16 6.57
C VAL A 282 -2.12 -2.81 5.35
N MET A 283 -1.09 -2.20 4.78
CA MET A 283 -0.57 -2.61 3.48
C MET A 283 0.94 -2.49 3.37
N GLY A 284 1.53 -3.31 2.50
CA GLY A 284 2.88 -3.04 2.00
C GLY A 284 2.82 -2.27 0.69
N ASP A 285 3.82 -1.44 0.46
CA ASP A 285 4.09 -0.76 -0.80
C ASP A 285 4.84 -1.67 -1.78
N HIS A 286 5.72 -2.54 -1.30
CA HIS A 286 6.31 -3.67 -2.02
C HIS A 286 6.65 -4.84 -1.08
N GLY A 287 7.18 -5.93 -1.64
CA GLY A 287 7.87 -6.99 -0.91
C GLY A 287 9.39 -6.81 -0.95
N GLN A 288 10.13 -7.82 -0.52
CA GLN A 288 11.60 -7.84 -0.52
C GLN A 288 12.10 -9.28 -0.63
N THR A 289 13.31 -9.49 -1.16
CA THR A 289 13.99 -10.79 -1.15
C THR A 289 14.41 -11.19 0.28
N LEU A 290 14.94 -12.40 0.46
CA LEU A 290 15.41 -12.86 1.78
C LEU A 290 16.60 -12.05 2.32
N ASN A 291 17.37 -11.42 1.43
CA ASN A 291 18.50 -10.57 1.78
C ASN A 291 18.08 -9.11 1.99
N GLY A 292 16.79 -8.78 1.85
CA GLY A 292 16.30 -7.41 1.92
C GLY A 292 16.34 -6.64 0.61
N ASP A 293 16.84 -7.23 -0.48
CA ASP A 293 16.88 -6.53 -1.77
C ASP A 293 15.47 -6.30 -2.33
N HIS A 294 15.26 -5.15 -2.96
CA HIS A 294 14.06 -4.77 -3.71
C HIS A 294 14.41 -3.78 -4.84
N GLY A 295 13.41 -3.35 -5.62
CA GLY A 295 13.55 -2.48 -6.79
C GLY A 295 13.42 -3.21 -8.14
N GLY A 296 13.47 -4.55 -8.11
CA GLY A 296 13.25 -5.45 -9.24
C GLY A 296 11.80 -5.90 -9.38
N GLY A 297 11.61 -6.98 -10.15
CA GLY A 297 10.31 -7.55 -10.50
C GLY A 297 10.18 -9.03 -10.13
N SER A 298 11.00 -9.54 -9.21
CA SER A 298 10.82 -10.92 -8.74
C SER A 298 9.53 -11.07 -7.94
N ALA A 299 8.99 -12.29 -7.86
CA ALA A 299 7.77 -12.57 -7.12
C ALA A 299 7.85 -12.11 -5.65
N GLU A 300 9.02 -12.21 -5.02
CA GLU A 300 9.22 -11.79 -3.64
C GLU A 300 9.17 -10.27 -3.45
N GLU A 301 9.53 -9.51 -4.49
CA GLU A 301 9.56 -8.06 -4.48
C GLU A 301 8.19 -7.46 -4.87
N VAL A 302 7.46 -8.12 -5.78
CA VAL A 302 6.17 -7.61 -6.29
C VAL A 302 4.96 -8.08 -5.47
N GLU A 303 5.08 -9.19 -4.74
CA GLU A 303 3.95 -9.73 -3.96
C GLU A 303 3.97 -9.22 -2.51
N THR A 304 2.99 -8.39 -2.19
CA THR A 304 2.73 -7.86 -0.85
C THR A 304 1.26 -8.06 -0.48
N SER A 305 0.81 -7.44 0.62
CA SER A 305 -0.56 -7.61 1.12
C SER A 305 -1.26 -6.28 1.35
N ILE A 306 -2.59 -6.33 1.25
CA ILE A 306 -3.50 -5.34 1.80
C ILE A 306 -4.45 -6.07 2.75
N PHE A 307 -4.46 -5.69 4.02
CA PHE A 307 -5.50 -6.04 4.99
C PHE A 307 -6.48 -4.87 5.07
N ALA A 308 -7.77 -5.15 4.98
CA ALA A 308 -8.82 -4.16 5.10
C ALA A 308 -9.83 -4.58 6.18
N MET A 309 -10.20 -3.68 7.08
CA MET A 309 -11.20 -3.93 8.13
C MET A 309 -12.11 -2.71 8.32
N SER A 310 -13.41 -2.92 8.16
CA SER A 310 -14.42 -1.89 8.43
C SER A 310 -14.95 -2.01 9.85
N PHE A 311 -15.06 -0.90 10.58
CA PHE A 311 -15.59 -0.89 11.95
C PHE A 311 -17.10 -0.62 12.02
N LYS A 312 -17.75 -0.48 10.85
CA LYS A 312 -19.19 -0.26 10.73
C LYS A 312 -20.00 -1.47 11.19
N LYS A 313 -21.05 -1.22 11.96
CA LYS A 313 -21.96 -2.23 12.52
C LYS A 313 -23.41 -1.97 12.06
N PRO A 314 -24.10 -2.93 11.41
CA PRO A 314 -23.59 -4.22 10.94
C PRO A 314 -22.57 -4.05 9.79
N PRO A 315 -21.68 -5.03 9.59
CA PRO A 315 -20.71 -4.98 8.49
C PRO A 315 -21.44 -4.97 7.13
N THR A 316 -20.89 -4.21 6.19
CA THR A 316 -21.41 -4.15 4.81
C THR A 316 -21.22 -5.51 4.14
N SER A 317 -22.31 -6.10 3.63
CA SER A 317 -22.23 -7.35 2.87
C SER A 317 -21.63 -7.09 1.48
N ILE A 318 -20.63 -7.88 1.10
CA ILE A 318 -20.12 -7.93 -0.27
C ILE A 318 -21.09 -8.82 -1.07
N PRO A 319 -21.68 -8.33 -2.18
CA PRO A 319 -22.48 -9.16 -3.07
C PRO A 319 -21.68 -10.39 -3.53
N SER A 320 -22.33 -11.56 -3.56
CA SER A 320 -21.66 -12.82 -3.93
C SER A 320 -21.06 -12.79 -5.34
N GLU A 321 -21.62 -11.97 -6.22
CA GLU A 321 -21.15 -11.80 -7.60
C GLU A 321 -19.79 -11.08 -7.69
N LEU A 322 -19.41 -10.34 -6.63
CA LEU A 322 -18.17 -9.59 -6.54
C LEU A 322 -17.11 -10.29 -5.68
N ASP A 323 -17.44 -11.43 -5.08
CA ASP A 323 -16.49 -12.21 -4.28
C ASP A 323 -15.55 -13.00 -5.19
N THR A 324 -14.35 -12.45 -5.41
CA THR A 324 -13.25 -13.08 -6.16
C THR A 324 -12.35 -13.94 -5.27
N SER A 325 -12.76 -14.25 -4.04
CA SER A 325 -11.89 -14.93 -3.09
C SER A 325 -11.59 -16.38 -3.51
N SER A 326 -10.32 -16.74 -3.39
CA SER A 326 -9.85 -18.11 -3.51
C SER A 326 -9.67 -18.69 -2.11
N CYS A 327 -10.29 -19.83 -1.85
CA CYS A 327 -10.29 -20.44 -0.53
C CYS A 327 -9.53 -21.76 -0.50
N LYS A 328 -8.72 -21.93 0.55
CA LYS A 328 -7.97 -23.16 0.82
C LYS A 328 -8.30 -23.67 2.22
N LEU A 329 -8.20 -24.98 2.42
CA LEU A 329 -8.25 -25.57 3.75
C LEU A 329 -6.85 -25.49 4.37
N ASP A 330 -6.76 -25.09 5.62
CA ASP A 330 -5.53 -25.24 6.38
C ASP A 330 -5.35 -26.69 6.90
N LEU A 331 -4.23 -26.96 7.57
CA LEU A 331 -3.93 -28.27 8.16
C LEU A 331 -4.97 -28.71 9.21
N ASP A 332 -5.71 -27.79 9.81
CA ASP A 332 -6.79 -28.05 10.78
C ASP A 332 -8.16 -28.19 10.08
N GLY A 333 -8.21 -28.15 8.75
CA GLY A 333 -9.44 -28.26 7.96
C GLY A 333 -10.30 -26.98 7.96
N LYS A 334 -9.77 -25.83 8.39
CA LYS A 334 -10.48 -24.56 8.36
C LYS A 334 -10.30 -23.87 7.01
N LYS A 335 -11.40 -23.37 6.45
CA LYS A 335 -11.41 -22.65 5.18
C LYS A 335 -10.88 -21.24 5.39
N LYS A 336 -9.79 -20.90 4.71
CA LYS A 336 -9.17 -19.57 4.68
C LYS A 336 -9.22 -19.04 3.25
N CYS A 337 -9.85 -17.88 3.09
CA CYS A 337 -10.09 -17.26 1.80
C CYS A 337 -9.26 -15.99 1.66
N THR A 338 -8.64 -15.82 0.49
CA THR A 338 -7.86 -14.63 0.14
C THR A 338 -8.24 -14.18 -1.27
N SER A 339 -8.36 -12.88 -1.48
CA SER A 339 -8.54 -12.30 -2.81
C SER A 339 -7.22 -11.71 -3.30
N SER A 340 -7.19 -11.21 -4.54
CA SER A 340 -6.03 -10.51 -5.09
C SER A 340 -6.45 -9.15 -5.65
N ILE A 341 -5.53 -8.18 -5.61
CA ILE A 341 -5.72 -6.82 -6.10
C ILE A 341 -4.41 -6.33 -6.75
N GLN A 342 -4.52 -5.61 -7.86
CA GLN A 342 -3.36 -4.88 -8.40
C GLN A 342 -3.22 -3.58 -7.60
N GLN A 343 -2.01 -3.22 -7.17
CA GLN A 343 -1.82 -1.98 -6.41
C GLN A 343 -2.24 -0.73 -7.20
N LEU A 344 -2.21 -0.77 -8.54
CA LEU A 344 -2.71 0.32 -9.39
C LEU A 344 -4.20 0.61 -9.15
N ASP A 345 -5.00 -0.41 -8.80
CA ASP A 345 -6.43 -0.23 -8.52
C ASP A 345 -6.69 0.46 -7.17
N PHE A 346 -5.65 0.67 -6.35
CA PHE A 346 -5.78 1.25 -5.01
C PHE A 346 -6.42 2.64 -5.04
N ALA A 347 -5.90 3.55 -5.85
CA ALA A 347 -6.36 4.94 -5.90
C ALA A 347 -7.86 5.03 -6.22
N VAL A 348 -8.30 4.30 -7.25
CA VAL A 348 -9.71 4.26 -7.68
C VAL A 348 -10.59 3.62 -6.62
N THR A 349 -10.15 2.49 -6.07
CA THR A 349 -10.91 1.75 -5.06
C THR A 349 -11.16 2.60 -3.82
N VAL A 350 -10.11 3.24 -3.30
CA VAL A 350 -10.20 4.05 -2.08
C VAL A 350 -10.96 5.36 -2.35
N SER A 351 -10.78 5.98 -3.52
CA SER A 351 -11.54 7.16 -3.92
C SER A 351 -13.04 6.87 -3.99
N ALA A 352 -13.42 5.73 -4.58
CA ALA A 352 -14.81 5.26 -4.62
C ALA A 352 -15.38 5.04 -3.22
N LEU A 353 -14.61 4.46 -2.30
CA LEU A 353 -15.06 4.26 -0.92
C LEU A 353 -15.27 5.59 -0.19
N LEU A 354 -14.46 6.62 -0.48
CA LEU A 354 -14.52 7.93 0.16
C LEU A 354 -15.48 8.92 -0.50
N GLY A 355 -16.08 8.57 -1.64
CA GLY A 355 -17.02 9.47 -2.32
C GLY A 355 -16.37 10.56 -3.16
N ILE A 356 -15.09 10.43 -3.55
CA ILE A 356 -14.32 11.47 -4.24
C ILE A 356 -13.97 11.06 -5.68
N PRO A 357 -13.62 12.02 -6.58
CA PRO A 357 -13.22 11.71 -7.95
C PRO A 357 -12.00 10.78 -8.01
N PHE A 358 -11.98 9.93 -9.02
CA PHE A 358 -10.86 9.02 -9.26
C PHE A 358 -9.73 9.81 -9.94
N PRO A 359 -8.45 9.60 -9.58
CA PRO A 359 -7.37 10.30 -10.26
C PRO A 359 -7.40 10.04 -11.77
N PHE A 360 -7.19 11.08 -12.57
CA PHE A 360 -7.40 11.05 -14.02
C PHE A 360 -6.59 9.95 -14.75
N GLY A 361 -5.40 9.63 -14.25
CA GLY A 361 -4.51 8.62 -14.84
C GLY A 361 -4.81 7.18 -14.45
N SER A 362 -5.81 6.94 -13.61
CA SER A 362 -6.15 5.62 -13.06
C SER A 362 -7.12 4.80 -13.92
#